data_AF-A0A0S3SGN0-F1
#
_entry.id   AF-A0A0S3SGN0-F1
#
_cell.length_a   1.000
_cell.length_b   1.000
_cell.length_c   1.000
_cell.angle_alpha   90.00
_cell.angle_beta   90.00
_cell.angle_gamma   90.00
#
_symmetry.space_group_name_H-M   'P 1'
#
loop_
_entity.id
_entity.type
_entity.pdbx_description
1 polymer ?
#
loop_
_entity_poly.entity_id
_entity_poly.type
_entity_poly.pdbx_seq_one_letter_code
_entity_poly.pdbx_strand_id
1 'polypeptide(L)' 'ATLVEFCSFFKALCSKSLNLEDLEMLQNRIVVTLCHLEMLFPPSFFTVMVHLTVHLVEEAKLGGPVHYRYMYPIER' A
#
# COMPACT_ATOMS: atom_id res chain seq x y z
N ALA A 1 -12.67 -1.58 10.84
CA ALA A 1 -12.78 -1.07 9.46
C ALA A 1 -11.42 -0.65 8.90
N THR A 2 -10.70 0.28 9.53
CA THR A 2 -9.42 0.82 9.01
C THR A 2 -8.34 -0.23 8.71
N LEU A 3 -8.17 -1.22 9.59
CA LEU A 3 -7.21 -2.31 9.36
C LEU A 3 -7.58 -3.16 8.13
N VAL A 4 -8.88 -3.32 7.86
CA VAL A 4 -9.38 -4.06 6.69
C VAL A 4 -9.10 -3.27 5.41
N GLU A 5 -9.27 -1.95 5.42
CA GLU A 5 -8.88 -1.08 4.31
C GLU A 5 -7.37 -1.15 4.04
N PHE A 6 -6.55 -1.13 5.09
CA PHE A 6 -5.10 -1.25 4.98
C PHE A 6 -4.67 -2.60 4.40
N CYS A 7 -5.28 -3.71 4.84
CA CYS A 7 -5.05 -5.02 4.24
C CYS A 7 -5.55 -5.09 2.78
N SER A 8 -6.68 -4.46 2.48
CA SER A 8 -7.27 -4.44 1.13
C SER A 8 -6.40 -3.65 0.16
N PHE A 9 -5.76 -2.57 0.62
CA PHE A 9 -4.74 -1.83 -0.12
C PHE A 9 -3.63 -2.77 -0.62
N PHE A 10 -3.00 -3.54 0.27
CA PHE A 10 -1.94 -4.46 -0.12
C PHE A 10 -2.43 -5.56 -1.06
N LYS A 11 -3.66 -6.06 -0.84
CA LYS A 11 -4.25 -7.08 -1.71
C LYS A 11 -4.40 -6.56 -3.15
N ALA A 12 -4.87 -5.33 -3.32
CA ALA A 12 -5.06 -4.73 -4.63
C ALA A 12 -3.71 -4.36 -5.29
N LEU A 13 -2.76 -3.82 -4.51
CA LEU A 13 -1.42 -3.50 -4.98
C LEU A 13 -0.63 -4.75 -5.45
N CYS A 14 -0.86 -5.90 -4.81
CA CYS A 14 -0.26 -7.18 -5.19
C CYS A 14 -0.99 -7.91 -6.34
N SER A 15 -1.97 -7.27 -6.99
CA SER A 15 -2.67 -7.87 -8.12
C SER A 15 -1.71 -8.20 -9.27
N LYS A 16 -2.03 -9.24 -10.03
CA LYS A 16 -1.26 -9.64 -11.23
C LYS A 16 -1.30 -8.56 -12.32
N SER A 17 -2.42 -7.85 -12.42
CA SER A 17 -2.62 -6.74 -13.34
C SER A 17 -2.99 -5.49 -12.56
N LEU A 18 -2.39 -4.36 -12.93
CA LEU A 18 -2.64 -3.05 -12.35
C LEU A 18 -3.12 -2.09 -13.45
N ASN A 19 -4.23 -1.40 -13.19
CA ASN A 19 -4.73 -0.30 -14.00
C ASN A 19 -4.30 1.03 -13.35
N LEU A 20 -3.90 2.02 -14.15
CA LEU A 20 -3.53 3.35 -13.66
C LEU A 20 -4.68 4.05 -12.91
N GLU A 21 -5.92 3.91 -13.38
CA GLU A 21 -7.09 4.50 -12.71
C GLU A 21 -7.30 3.88 -11.33
N ASP A 22 -7.19 2.56 -11.22
CA ASP A 22 -7.28 1.85 -9.93
C ASP A 22 -6.15 2.27 -8.99
N LEU A 23 -4.93 2.45 -9.52
CA LEU A 23 -3.76 2.92 -8.76
C LEU A 23 -3.98 4.34 -8.23
N GLU A 24 -4.55 5.27 -9.02
CA GLU A 24 -4.90 6.60 -8.53
C GLU A 24 -5.92 6.57 -7.39
N MET A 25 -6.96 5.73 -7.51
CA MET A 25 -7.91 5.53 -6.41
C MET A 25 -7.23 4.94 -5.16
N LEU A 26 -6.33 3.97 -5.35
CA LEU A 26 -5.52 3.37 -4.29
C LEU A 26 -4.65 4.40 -3.55
N GLN A 27 -4.02 5.32 -4.28
CA GLN A 27 -3.20 6.40 -3.70
C GLN A 27 -4.02 7.27 -2.74
N ASN A 28 -5.22 7.68 -3.16
CA ASN A 28 -6.07 8.53 -2.33
C ASN A 28 -6.58 7.76 -1.09
N ARG A 29 -6.93 6.47 -1.26
CA ARG A 29 -7.40 5.63 -0.17
C ARG A 29 -6.34 5.35 0.88
N ILE A 30 -5.09 5.09 0.49
CA ILE A 30 -4.03 4.77 1.45
C ILE A 30 -3.70 5.97 2.35
N VAL A 31 -3.68 7.19 1.80
CA VAL A 31 -3.45 8.41 2.59
C VAL A 31 -4.50 8.54 3.71
N VAL A 32 -5.78 8.43 3.36
CA VAL A 32 -6.89 8.50 4.33
C VAL A 32 -6.82 7.35 5.35
N THR A 33 -6.48 6.15 4.88
CA THR A 33 -6.35 4.96 5.74
C THR A 33 -5.22 5.13 6.76
N LEU A 34 -4.08 5.68 6.35
CA LEU A 34 -2.97 5.97 7.24
C LEU A 34 -3.33 7.03 8.28
N CYS A 35 -4.02 8.12 7.89
CA CYS A 35 -4.49 9.11 8.86
C CYS A 35 -5.42 8.48 9.91
N HIS A 36 -6.35 7.63 9.50
CA HIS A 36 -7.22 6.92 10.45
C HIS A 36 -6.45 5.93 11.33
N LEU A 37 -5.43 5.25 10.82
CA LEU A 37 -4.57 4.39 11.62
C LEU A 37 -3.81 5.21 12.67
N GLU A 38 -3.33 6.40 12.32
CA GLU A 38 -2.57 7.28 13.21
C GLU A 38 -3.42 7.78 14.38
N MET A 39 -4.72 8.00 14.14
CA MET A 39 -5.66 8.34 15.21
C MET A 39 -5.97 7.19 16.17
N LEU A 40 -5.79 5.93 15.73
CA LEU A 40 -6.18 4.74 16.49
C LEU A 40 -5.02 4.09 17.25
N PHE A 41 -3.80 4.17 16.70
CA PHE A 41 -2.63 3.50 17.26
C PHE A 41 -1.67 4.49 17.91
N PRO A 42 -0.88 4.06 18.92
CA PRO A 42 0.13 4.92 19.50
C PRO A 42 1.20 5.31 18.46
N PRO A 43 1.89 6.44 18.62
CA PRO A 43 2.95 6.88 17.71
C PRO A 43 4.04 5.83 17.44
N SER A 44 4.29 4.93 18.41
CA SER A 44 5.23 3.81 18.26
C SER A 44 4.85 2.79 17.17
N PHE A 45 3.57 2.73 16.77
CA PHE A 45 3.11 1.90 15.65
C PHE A 45 3.52 2.49 14.30
N PHE A 46 3.57 3.83 14.19
CA PHE A 46 3.91 4.55 12.96
C PHE A 46 5.43 4.62 12.76
N THR A 47 6.03 3.45 12.60
CA THR A 47 7.41 3.34 12.13
C THR A 47 7.52 3.73 10.65
N VAL A 48 8.74 3.97 10.19
CA VAL A 48 9.06 4.28 8.78
C VAL A 48 8.40 3.28 7.82
N MET A 49 8.32 2.00 8.19
CA MET A 49 7.70 0.95 7.37
C MET A 49 6.22 1.20 7.07
N VAL A 50 5.46 1.71 8.04
CA VAL A 50 4.03 2.03 7.85
C VAL A 50 3.90 3.26 6.96
N HIS A 51 4.74 4.27 7.17
CA HIS A 51 4.69 5.52 6.40
C HIS A 51 5.07 5.32 4.93
N LEU A 52 6.03 4.43 4.64
CA LEU A 52 6.45 4.11 3.27
C LEU A 52 5.34 3.55 2.39
N THR A 53 4.25 3.03 2.97
CA THR A 53 3.13 2.48 2.20
C THR A 53 2.45 3.49 1.28
N VAL A 54 2.55 4.79 1.58
CA VAL A 54 2.03 5.86 0.73
C VAL A 54 2.78 5.96 -0.60
N HIS A 55 4.05 5.54 -0.66
CA HIS A 55 4.89 5.63 -1.86
C HIS A 55 4.76 4.41 -2.77
N LEU A 56 4.26 3.27 -2.26
CA LEU A 56 4.21 2.02 -2.99
C LEU A 56 3.35 2.08 -4.26
N VAL A 57 2.32 2.93 -4.28
CA VAL A 57 1.47 3.11 -5.46
C VAL A 57 2.23 3.82 -6.57
N GLU A 58 2.98 4.87 -6.25
CA GLU A 58 3.82 5.57 -7.23
C GLU A 58 4.93 4.64 -7.76
N GLU A 59 5.54 3.84 -6.87
CA GLU A 59 6.48 2.81 -7.30
C GLU A 59 5.83 1.81 -8.27
N ALA A 60 4.61 1.36 -8.00
CA ALA A 60 3.88 0.43 -8.88
C ALA A 60 3.47 1.07 -10.22
N LYS A 61 3.16 2.37 -10.26
CA LYS A 61 2.93 3.10 -11.52
C LYS A 61 4.18 3.11 -12.39
N LEU A 62 5.35 3.36 -11.79
CA LEU A 62 6.61 3.50 -12.52
C LEU A 62 7.20 2.17 -12.97
N GLY A 63 7.16 1.14 -12.12
CA GLY A 63 7.82 -0.14 -12.41
C GLY A 63 6.86 -1.32 -12.57
N GLY A 64 5.55 -1.06 -12.69
CA GLY A 64 4.54 -2.09 -12.91
C GLY A 64 4.29 -2.99 -11.69
N PRO A 65 3.68 -4.17 -11.91
CA PRO A 65 3.25 -5.06 -10.85
C PRO A 65 4.35 -5.44 -9.84
N VAL A 66 4.00 -5.34 -8.54
CA VAL A 66 4.95 -5.49 -7.42
C VAL A 66 5.57 -6.89 -7.33
N HIS A 67 4.90 -7.92 -7.84
CA HIS A 67 5.35 -9.31 -7.71
C HIS A 67 6.73 -9.58 -8.33
N TYR A 68 7.10 -8.88 -9.42
CA TYR A 68 8.43 -9.01 -10.01
C TYR A 68 9.51 -8.16 -9.33
N ARG A 69 9.12 -7.33 -8.36
CA ARG A 69 9.98 -6.30 -7.75
C ARG A 69 10.11 -6.43 -6.24
N TYR A 70 9.54 -7.48 -5.65
CA TYR A 70 9.77 -7.77 -4.24
C TYR A 70 11.23 -8.10 -3.99
N MET A 71 11.70 -7.76 -2.78
CA MET A 71 13.02 -8.14 -2.29
C MET A 71 13.22 -9.68 -2.29
N TYR A 72 12.12 -10.44 -2.15
CA TYR A 72 12.09 -11.89 -2.13
C TYR A 72 11.05 -12.44 -3.13
N PRO A 73 11.34 -12.42 -4.44
CA PRO A 73 10.37 -12.79 -5.47
C PRO A 73 10.16 -14.31 -5.60
N ILE A 74 11.05 -15.14 -5.04
CA ILE A 74 10.99 -16.61 -5.11
C ILE A 74 10.23 -17.20 -3.90
N GLU A 75 10.20 -16.48 -2.78
CA GLU A 75 9.63 -16.97 -1.51
C GLU A 75 8.10 -16.80 -1.43
N ARG A 76 7.46 -16.31 -2.50
CA ARG A 76 6.04 -15.98 -2.57
C ARG A 76 5.41 -16.45 -3.87
#